data_AF-A0A0C2HBZ3-F1
#
_entry.id   AF-A0A0C2HBZ3-F1
#
_cell.length_a   1.000
_cell.length_b   1.000
_cell.length_c   1.000
_cell.angle_alpha   90.00
_cell.angle_beta   90.00
_cell.angle_gamma   90.00
#
_symmetry.space_group_name_H-M   'P 1'
#
loop_
_entity.id
_entity.type
_entity.pdbx_description
1 polymer ?
#
loop_
_entity_poly.entity_id
_entity_poly.type
_entity_poly.pdbx_seq_one_letter_code
_entity_poly.pdbx_strand_id
1 'polypeptide(L)'
;MTPLKSVRMDNYVRLPFEDNRDSLPNNYKLAHRRLVTVMQKLSEKPGLLQQYDDVFKDQVQKGIIEKAINREPSNASVVHYLPHQAVITPQKETTKVGIVFDASSHYKDCPSLNEVLYQVPTLLPELYGMLLRFRVKPFLSIPDVEKAFLQIRLQEAEMRQGSCGCET
;
A
#
# COMPACT_ATOMS: atom_id res chain seq x y z
N MET A 1 4.53 -37.14 -6.28
CA MET A 1 4.78 -35.80 -5.73
C MET A 1 3.48 -35.02 -5.83
N THR A 2 2.67 -35.03 -4.77
CA THR A 2 1.33 -34.42 -4.75
C THR A 2 1.49 -32.90 -4.68
N PRO A 3 0.80 -32.12 -5.53
CA PRO A 3 0.88 -30.67 -5.43
C PRO A 3 0.37 -30.22 -4.06
N LEU A 4 1.15 -29.40 -3.36
CA LEU A 4 0.71 -28.69 -2.17
C LEU A 4 -0.54 -27.91 -2.55
N LYS A 5 -1.70 -28.31 -2.01
CA LYS A 5 -2.92 -27.50 -2.08
C LYS A 5 -2.56 -26.12 -1.52
N SER A 6 -2.75 -25.05 -2.30
CA SER A 6 -2.60 -23.70 -1.76
C SER A 6 -3.61 -23.56 -0.62
N VAL A 7 -3.12 -23.53 0.61
CA VAL A 7 -3.93 -23.13 1.75
C VAL A 7 -4.18 -21.64 1.56
N ARG A 8 -5.35 -21.28 1.01
CA ARG A 8 -5.83 -19.90 1.07
C ARG A 8 -6.26 -19.66 2.51
N MET A 9 -5.35 -19.15 3.31
CA MET A 9 -5.71 -18.46 4.54
C MET A 9 -6.27 -17.10 4.14
N ASP A 10 -7.59 -16.96 4.19
CA ASP A 10 -8.26 -15.68 3.99
C ASP A 10 -8.04 -14.79 5.23
N ASN A 11 -6.82 -14.26 5.36
CA ASN A 11 -6.41 -13.42 6.48
C ASN A 11 -6.88 -11.98 6.24
N TYR A 12 -8.08 -11.68 6.74
CA TYR A 12 -8.65 -10.33 6.74
C TYR A 12 -8.28 -9.58 8.03
N VAL A 13 -7.66 -8.42 7.90
CA VAL A 13 -7.30 -7.53 9.02
C VAL A 13 -8.02 -6.19 8.94
N ARG A 14 -8.19 -5.54 10.09
CA ARG A 14 -8.66 -4.16 10.18
C ARG A 14 -7.48 -3.22 10.31
N LEU A 15 -7.65 -1.99 9.84
CA LEU A 15 -6.71 -0.92 10.14
C LEU A 15 -6.80 -0.62 11.64
N PRO A 16 -5.67 -0.64 12.37
CA PRO A 16 -5.67 -0.43 13.81
C PRO A 16 -5.76 1.06 14.09
N PHE A 17 -6.94 1.67 13.96
CA PHE A 17 -7.12 3.09 14.29
C PHE A 17 -6.96 3.33 15.80
N GLU A 18 -6.37 4.47 16.14
CA GLU A 18 -6.46 5.02 17.49
C GLU A 18 -7.85 5.67 17.71
N ASP A 19 -8.13 6.08 18.96
CA ASP A 19 -9.38 6.74 19.36
C ASP A 19 -9.62 8.09 18.64
N ASN A 20 -8.64 8.59 17.89
CA ASN A 20 -8.68 9.86 17.16
C ASN A 20 -9.07 9.69 15.67
N ARG A 21 -9.64 8.56 15.24
CA ARG A 21 -10.01 8.29 13.84
C ARG A 21 -10.75 9.45 13.15
N ASP A 22 -11.71 10.05 13.84
CA ASP A 22 -12.55 11.14 13.30
C ASP A 22 -11.78 12.46 13.07
N SER A 23 -10.55 12.56 13.58
CA SER A 23 -9.66 13.70 13.36
C SER A 23 -8.97 13.67 11.99
N LEU A 24 -8.97 12.54 11.28
CA LEU A 24 -8.32 12.40 9.98
C LEU A 24 -9.14 13.10 8.89
N PRO A 25 -8.64 14.21 8.30
CA PRO A 25 -9.41 14.94 7.32
C PRO A 25 -9.34 14.28 5.95
N ASN A 26 -10.32 14.63 5.11
CA ASN A 26 -10.27 14.34 3.68
C ASN A 26 -9.16 15.18 3.02
N ASN A 27 -8.15 14.51 2.44
CA ASN A 27 -7.00 15.12 1.79
C ASN A 27 -7.07 15.11 0.25
N TYR A 28 -8.28 15.00 -0.34
CA TYR A 28 -8.46 14.83 -1.78
C TYR A 28 -7.71 15.87 -2.62
N LYS A 29 -7.87 17.16 -2.31
CA LYS A 29 -7.23 18.24 -3.09
C LYS A 29 -5.70 18.13 -3.08
N LEU A 30 -5.12 17.70 -1.96
CA LEU A 30 -3.69 17.48 -1.82
C LEU A 30 -3.22 16.29 -2.68
N ALA A 31 -3.92 15.17 -2.58
CA ALA A 31 -3.62 13.96 -3.36
C ALA A 31 -3.78 14.21 -4.87
N HIS A 32 -4.86 14.87 -5.29
CA HIS A 32 -5.11 15.22 -6.68
C HIS A 32 -4.02 16.13 -7.24
N ARG A 33 -3.60 17.17 -6.51
CA ARG A 33 -2.50 18.05 -6.95
C ARG A 33 -1.19 17.29 -7.16
N ARG A 34 -0.88 16.34 -6.27
CA ARG A 34 0.29 15.46 -6.40
C ARG A 34 0.15 14.53 -7.60
N LEU A 35 -1.03 13.97 -7.84
CA LEU A 35 -1.31 13.14 -9.02
C LEU A 35 -1.05 13.92 -10.32
N VAL A 36 -1.60 15.12 -10.47
CA VAL A 36 -1.36 15.97 -11.66
C VAL A 36 0.14 16.20 -11.88
N THR A 37 0.87 16.50 -10.81
CA THR A 37 2.32 16.72 -10.86
C THR A 37 3.07 15.46 -11.33
N VAL A 38 2.66 14.28 -10.85
CA VAL A 38 3.23 13.00 -11.27
C VAL A 38 2.93 12.74 -12.74
N MET A 39 1.68 12.89 -13.16
CA MET A 39 1.27 12.68 -14.56
C MET A 39 2.06 13.58 -15.52
N GLN A 40 2.23 14.85 -15.18
CA GLN A 40 3.03 15.79 -15.97
C GLN A 40 4.49 15.31 -16.11
N LYS A 41 5.16 15.03 -14.99
CA LYS A 41 6.56 14.56 -14.98
C LYS A 41 6.78 13.24 -15.71
N LEU A 42 5.81 12.34 -15.66
CA LEU A 42 5.89 11.04 -16.35
C LEU A 42 5.63 11.19 -17.85
N SER A 43 4.76 12.12 -18.24
CA SER A 43 4.44 12.38 -19.65
C SER A 43 5.61 12.98 -20.45
N GLU A 44 6.50 13.72 -19.77
CA GLU A 44 7.73 14.28 -20.35
C GLU A 44 8.74 13.19 -20.78
N LYS A 45 8.61 11.96 -20.26
CA LYS A 45 9.56 10.86 -20.51
C LYS A 45 8.91 9.75 -21.34
N PRO A 46 9.43 9.42 -22.53
CA PRO A 46 8.81 8.44 -23.41
C PRO A 46 8.73 7.06 -22.73
N GLY A 47 7.53 6.46 -22.78
CA GLY A 47 7.27 5.12 -22.27
C GLY A 47 7.20 4.97 -20.74
N LEU A 48 7.49 6.02 -19.98
CA LEU A 48 7.46 5.94 -18.51
C LEU A 48 6.03 5.98 -17.97
N LEU A 49 5.17 6.81 -18.56
CA LEU A 49 3.74 6.85 -18.22
C LEU A 49 3.05 5.51 -18.49
N GLN A 50 3.40 4.84 -19.60
CA GLN A 50 2.85 3.52 -19.91
C GLN A 50 3.27 2.47 -18.87
N GLN A 51 4.57 2.42 -18.55
CA GLN A 51 5.07 1.52 -17.50
C GLN A 51 4.41 1.79 -16.14
N TYR A 52 4.12 3.05 -15.83
CA TYR A 52 3.44 3.43 -14.60
C TYR A 52 1.99 2.91 -14.56
N ASP A 53 1.25 3.07 -15.65
CA ASP A 53 -0.11 2.55 -15.83
C ASP A 53 -0.15 1.01 -15.80
N ASP A 54 0.83 0.35 -16.42
CA ASP A 54 0.95 -1.10 -16.42
C ASP A 54 1.07 -1.68 -14.99
N VAL A 55 1.74 -0.99 -14.07
CA VAL A 55 1.82 -1.40 -12.67
C VAL A 55 0.44 -1.37 -12.00
N PHE A 56 -0.37 -0.34 -12.25
CA PHE A 56 -1.74 -0.29 -11.71
C PHE A 56 -2.63 -1.38 -12.33
N LYS A 57 -2.55 -1.59 -13.64
CA LYS A 57 -3.28 -2.67 -14.33
C LYS A 57 -2.93 -4.04 -13.78
N ASP A 58 -1.64 -4.32 -13.57
CA ASP A 58 -1.17 -5.56 -12.96
C ASP A 58 -1.71 -5.75 -11.54
N GLN A 59 -1.71 -4.69 -10.72
CA GLN A 59 -2.26 -4.74 -9.36
C GLN A 59 -3.78 -4.99 -9.35
N VAL A 60 -4.53 -4.37 -10.28
CA VAL A 60 -5.97 -4.64 -10.45
C VAL A 60 -6.20 -6.08 -10.88
N GLN A 61 -5.45 -6.58 -11.86
CA GLN A 61 -5.56 -7.95 -12.35
C GLN A 61 -5.27 -8.99 -11.25
N LYS A 62 -4.32 -8.70 -10.37
CA LYS A 62 -3.97 -9.53 -9.21
C LYS A 62 -4.95 -9.38 -8.04
N GLY A 63 -5.92 -8.47 -8.12
CA GLY A 63 -6.87 -8.17 -7.05
C GLY A 63 -6.19 -7.56 -5.81
N ILE A 64 -5.06 -6.89 -5.98
CA ILE A 64 -4.35 -6.16 -4.92
C ILE A 64 -5.05 -4.82 -4.64
N ILE A 65 -5.48 -4.15 -5.71
CA ILE A 65 -6.24 -2.91 -5.66
C ILE A 65 -7.53 -3.08 -6.45
N GLU A 66 -8.52 -2.26 -6.15
CA GLU A 66 -9.78 -2.18 -6.87
C GLU A 66 -10.12 -0.74 -7.23
N LYS A 67 -11.00 -0.57 -8.22
CA LYS A 67 -11.56 0.75 -8.49
C LYS A 67 -12.47 1.13 -7.32
N ALA A 68 -12.22 2.28 -6.71
CA ALA A 68 -13.09 2.82 -5.68
C ALA A 68 -14.51 3.04 -6.26
N ILE A 69 -15.54 2.56 -5.56
CA ILE A 69 -16.93 2.78 -5.93
C ILE A 69 -17.37 4.15 -5.42
N ASN A 70 -17.85 5.01 -6.33
CA ASN A 70 -18.48 6.29 -5.96
C ASN A 70 -19.82 6.02 -5.26
N ARG A 71 -19.80 5.94 -3.93
CA ARG A 71 -20.98 6.06 -3.08
C ARG A 71 -20.81 7.31 -2.24
N GLU A 72 -21.88 8.07 -2.06
CA GLU A 72 -21.86 9.20 -1.12
C GLU A 72 -21.34 8.71 0.23
N PRO A 73 -20.39 9.43 0.85
CA PRO A 73 -19.91 9.06 2.17
C PRO A 73 -21.11 9.07 3.11
N SER A 74 -21.45 7.91 3.67
CA SER A 74 -22.34 7.89 4.83
C SER A 74 -21.71 8.79 5.90
N ASN A 75 -22.51 9.50 6.68
CA ASN A 75 -22.04 10.46 7.70
C ASN A 75 -21.03 9.88 8.73
N ALA A 76 -20.75 8.56 8.71
CA ALA A 76 -19.83 7.85 9.59
C ALA A 76 -18.56 7.31 8.92
N SER A 77 -18.30 7.57 7.62
CA SER A 77 -17.11 7.03 6.93
C SER A 77 -16.03 8.11 6.73
N VAL A 78 -14.92 7.99 7.45
CA VAL A 78 -13.69 8.77 7.22
C VAL A 78 -13.15 8.43 5.83
N VAL A 79 -12.78 9.44 5.03
CA VAL A 79 -12.21 9.23 3.70
C VAL A 79 -10.84 9.86 3.61
N HIS A 80 -9.82 9.06 3.24
CA HIS A 80 -8.44 9.53 3.11
C HIS A 80 -7.75 8.91 1.89
N TYR A 81 -7.01 9.73 1.15
CA TYR A 81 -6.32 9.32 -0.08
C TYR A 81 -4.83 9.24 0.18
N LEU A 82 -4.19 8.25 -0.45
CA LEU A 82 -2.75 8.10 -0.44
C LEU A 82 -2.19 8.69 -1.73
N PRO A 83 -1.54 9.86 -1.68
CA PRO A 83 -0.77 10.32 -2.82
C PRO A 83 0.29 9.29 -3.16
N HIS A 84 0.60 9.14 -4.44
CA HIS A 84 1.56 8.17 -4.90
C HIS A 84 2.58 8.80 -5.83
N GLN A 85 3.75 8.19 -5.94
CA GLN A 85 4.83 8.64 -6.80
C GLN A 85 5.56 7.46 -7.46
N ALA A 86 6.13 7.71 -8.63
CA ALA A 86 6.96 6.74 -9.33
C ALA A 86 8.38 6.73 -8.75
N VAL A 87 8.89 5.54 -8.42
CA VAL A 87 10.29 5.29 -8.08
C VAL A 87 10.93 4.56 -9.25
N ILE A 88 11.88 5.21 -9.92
CA ILE A 88 12.54 4.68 -11.11
C ILE A 88 13.82 3.99 -10.66
N THR A 89 13.91 2.68 -10.88
CA THR A 89 15.12 1.89 -10.61
C THR A 89 15.62 1.30 -11.92
N PRO A 90 16.43 2.03 -12.70
CA PRO A 90 16.80 1.62 -14.05
C PRO A 90 17.63 0.32 -14.08
N GLN A 91 18.26 -0.06 -12.97
CA GLN A 91 19.07 -1.27 -12.84
C GLN A 91 18.26 -2.55 -12.59
N LYS A 92 16.92 -2.48 -12.39
CA LYS A 92 16.09 -3.68 -12.22
C LYS A 92 15.79 -4.34 -13.57
N GLU A 93 15.94 -5.66 -13.62
CA GLU A 93 15.66 -6.45 -14.83
C GLU A 93 14.15 -6.56 -15.14
N THR A 94 13.30 -6.64 -14.11
CA THR A 94 11.87 -6.96 -14.27
C THR A 94 10.98 -5.73 -14.29
N THR A 95 11.02 -4.88 -13.27
CA THR A 95 10.17 -3.68 -13.17
C THR A 95 11.03 -2.45 -12.90
N LYS A 96 11.21 -1.62 -13.94
CA LYS A 96 11.99 -0.38 -13.89
C LYS A 96 11.28 0.75 -13.16
N VAL A 97 9.96 0.65 -12.97
CA VAL A 97 9.10 1.63 -12.28
C VAL A 97 8.36 0.97 -11.12
N GLY A 98 8.64 1.42 -9.90
CA GLY A 98 7.84 1.10 -8.72
C GLY A 98 6.87 2.23 -8.39
N ILE A 99 5.81 1.92 -7.65
CA ILE A 99 4.89 2.91 -7.08
C ILE A 99 5.07 2.92 -5.57
N VAL A 100 5.23 4.11 -4.99
CA VAL A 100 5.25 4.32 -3.54
C VAL A 100 4.05 5.19 -3.17
N PHE A 101 3.28 4.73 -2.19
CA PHE A 101 2.17 5.46 -1.57
C PHE A 101 2.67 6.19 -0.33
N ASP A 102 2.29 7.46 -0.18
CA ASP A 102 2.70 8.32 0.93
C ASP A 102 1.57 8.46 1.96
N ALA A 103 1.58 7.58 2.97
CA ALA A 103 0.66 7.61 4.10
C ALA A 103 1.01 8.68 5.15
N SER A 104 2.13 9.37 5.00
CA SER A 104 2.53 10.49 5.85
C SER A 104 2.07 11.83 5.27
N SER A 105 1.36 11.85 4.13
CA SER A 105 0.92 13.10 3.52
C SER A 105 -0.29 13.69 4.24
N HIS A 106 -0.12 14.86 4.86
CA HIS A 106 -1.19 15.57 5.57
C HIS A 106 -1.21 17.07 5.26
N TYR A 107 -2.32 17.73 5.65
CA TYR A 107 -2.38 19.19 5.68
C TYR A 107 -1.64 19.72 6.91
N LYS A 108 -1.19 20.97 6.82
CA LYS A 108 -0.60 21.65 7.97
C LYS A 108 -1.59 21.60 9.14
N ASP A 109 -1.09 21.26 10.33
CA ASP A 109 -1.86 21.17 11.57
C ASP A 109 -2.99 20.11 11.56
N CYS A 110 -2.92 19.14 10.65
CA CYS A 110 -3.80 17.96 10.63
C CYS A 110 -2.97 16.67 10.68
N PRO A 111 -3.50 15.59 11.28
CA PRO A 111 -2.78 14.31 11.34
C PRO A 111 -2.75 13.61 9.98
N SER A 112 -1.71 12.81 9.77
CA SER A 112 -1.56 11.87 8.65
C SER A 112 -2.16 10.50 8.98
N LEU A 113 -2.37 9.66 7.95
CA LEU A 113 -2.84 8.29 8.18
C LEU A 113 -1.92 7.53 9.13
N ASN A 114 -0.60 7.68 8.99
CA ASN A 114 0.38 7.03 9.86
C ASN A 114 0.29 7.47 11.33
N GLU A 115 -0.19 8.68 11.62
CA GLU A 115 -0.34 9.20 12.99
C GLU A 115 -1.66 8.81 13.66
N VAL A 116 -2.67 8.43 12.87
CA VAL A 116 -3.99 8.00 13.35
C VAL A 116 -4.06 6.47 13.48
N LEU A 117 -3.08 5.75 12.91
CA LEU A 117 -2.93 4.31 13.07
C LEU A 117 -2.06 3.98 14.27
N TYR A 118 -2.54 3.07 15.11
CA TYR A 118 -1.82 2.54 16.26
C TYR A 118 -0.50 1.92 15.83
N GLN A 119 0.59 2.42 16.43
CA GLN A 119 1.92 1.88 16.21
C GLN A 119 2.06 0.55 16.94
N VAL A 120 2.09 -0.54 16.16
CA VAL A 120 2.30 -1.88 16.73
C VAL A 120 3.75 -1.99 17.23
N PRO A 121 3.98 -2.49 18.46
CA PRO A 121 5.33 -2.75 18.95
C PRO A 121 6.08 -3.73 18.05
N THR A 122 7.40 -3.58 17.97
CA THR A 122 8.24 -4.42 17.09
C THR A 122 8.17 -5.89 17.50
N LEU A 123 7.52 -6.71 16.68
CA LEU A 123 7.45 -8.17 16.84
C LEU A 123 8.66 -8.89 16.23
N LEU A 124 9.59 -8.17 15.61
CA LEU A 124 10.78 -8.75 15.02
C LEU A 124 11.71 -9.28 16.12
N PRO A 125 12.13 -10.55 16.06
CA PRO A 125 13.13 -11.06 16.98
C PRO A 125 14.45 -10.32 16.78
N GLU A 126 15.23 -10.19 17.85
CA GLU A 126 16.53 -9.53 17.78
C GLU A 126 17.44 -10.18 16.74
N LEU A 127 18.01 -9.35 15.87
CA LEU A 127 18.81 -9.82 14.73
C LEU A 127 20.00 -10.67 15.20
N TYR A 128 20.68 -10.27 16.28
CA TYR A 128 21.82 -11.01 16.81
C TYR A 128 21.40 -12.39 17.36
N GLY A 129 20.24 -12.47 18.03
CA GLY A 129 19.68 -13.75 18.48
C GLY A 129 19.34 -14.68 17.32
N MET A 130 18.84 -14.13 16.21
CA MET A 130 18.60 -14.88 14.99
C MET A 130 19.91 -15.42 14.38
N LEU A 131 20.93 -14.57 14.24
CA LEU A 131 22.24 -14.94 13.70
C LEU A 131 22.96 -16.00 14.56
N LEU A 132 22.86 -15.90 15.89
CA LEU A 132 23.42 -16.91 16.79
C LEU A 132 22.74 -18.26 16.62
N ARG A 133 21.40 -18.31 16.52
CA ARG A 133 20.66 -19.55 16.26
C ARG A 133 21.02 -20.18 14.92
N PHE A 134 21.28 -19.37 13.90
CA PHE A 134 21.74 -19.86 12.59
C PHE A 134 23.12 -20.53 12.66
N ARG A 135 24.02 -20.09 13.56
CA ARG A 135 25.34 -20.69 13.74
C ARG A 135 25.32 -22.04 14.48
N VAL A 136 24.28 -22.32 15.25
CA VAL A 136 24.19 -23.55 16.08
C VAL A 136 23.73 -24.77 15.25
N LYS A 137 23.05 -24.55 14.12
CA LYS A 137 22.49 -25.64 13.31
C LYS A 137 23.41 -25.99 12.14
N PRO A 138 23.60 -27.28 11.83
CA PRO A 138 24.47 -27.72 10.72
C PRO A 138 23.89 -27.41 9.33
N PHE A 139 22.58 -27.14 9.25
CA PHE A 139 21.88 -26.83 8.01
C PHE A 139 20.92 -25.66 8.24
N LEU A 140 20.87 -24.74 7.28
CA LEU A 140 20.00 -23.56 7.29
C LEU A 140 19.26 -23.46 5.96
N SER A 141 17.98 -23.14 6.02
CA SER A 141 17.16 -22.77 4.86
C SER A 141 16.61 -21.37 5.09
N ILE A 142 16.78 -20.48 4.10
CA ILE A 142 16.28 -19.11 4.10
C ILE A 142 15.34 -18.98 2.89
N PRO A 143 14.05 -19.28 3.04
CA PRO A 143 13.08 -19.04 1.98
C PRO A 143 12.79 -17.53 1.89
N ASP A 144 12.75 -17.00 0.68
CA ASP A 144 12.19 -15.67 0.40
C ASP A 144 10.71 -15.82 0.04
N VAL A 145 9.85 -15.04 0.68
CA VAL A 145 8.40 -15.06 0.42
C VAL A 145 8.06 -13.86 -0.43
N GLU A 146 7.93 -14.10 -1.73
CA GLU A 146 7.58 -13.05 -2.68
C GLU A 146 6.25 -12.40 -2.29
N LYS A 147 6.24 -11.06 -2.14
CA LYS A 147 5.04 -10.25 -1.89
C LYS A 147 4.24 -10.67 -0.63
N ALA A 148 4.93 -11.06 0.44
CA ALA A 148 4.29 -11.50 1.69
C ALA A 148 3.19 -10.55 2.21
N PHE A 149 3.42 -9.23 2.19
CA PHE A 149 2.44 -8.25 2.65
C PHE A 149 1.16 -8.18 1.81
N LEU A 150 1.24 -8.52 0.51
CA LEU A 150 0.09 -8.50 -0.39
C LEU A 150 -0.81 -9.73 -0.24
N GLN A 151 -0.39 -10.71 0.57
CA GLN A 151 -1.21 -11.89 0.90
C GLN A 151 -2.21 -11.61 2.04
N ILE A 152 -2.05 -10.50 2.77
CA ILE A 152 -2.97 -10.07 3.83
C ILE A 152 -4.01 -9.13 3.22
N ARG A 153 -5.29 -9.43 3.45
CA ARG A 153 -6.40 -8.62 2.92
C ARG A 153 -6.90 -7.65 3.99
N LEU A 154 -7.30 -6.46 3.59
CA LEU A 154 -8.06 -5.57 4.46
C LEU A 154 -9.54 -5.97 4.45
N GLN A 155 -10.23 -5.80 5.57
CA GLN A 155 -11.69 -5.93 5.59
C GLN A 155 -12.33 -4.89 4.67
N GLU A 156 -13.41 -5.27 3.99
CA GLU A 156 -14.12 -4.37 3.05
C GLU A 156 -14.57 -3.06 3.70
N ALA A 157 -14.88 -3.09 5.00
CA ALA A 157 -15.22 -1.90 5.78
C ALA A 157 -14.09 -0.85 5.79
N GLU A 158 -12.83 -1.27 5.69
CA GLU A 158 -11.65 -0.40 5.65
C GLU A 158 -11.28 0.07 4.24
N MET A 159 -11.59 -0.72 3.21
CA MET A 159 -11.32 -0.35 1.81
C MET A 159 -12.27 0.72 1.27
N ARG A 160 -13.50 0.79 1.81
CA ARG A 160 -14.60 1.66 1.33
C ARG A 160 -14.47 3.15 1.68
N GLN A 161 -13.26 3.62 1.97
CA GLN A 161 -12.97 4.92 2.58
C GLN A 161 -12.14 5.85 1.68
N GLY A 162 -12.25 5.74 0.35
CA GLY A 162 -11.51 6.56 -0.61
C GLY A 162 -12.40 7.04 -1.77
N SER A 163 -13.10 8.17 -1.64
CA SER A 163 -14.16 8.58 -2.59
C SER A 163 -13.79 9.82 -3.43
N CYS A 164 -12.97 9.69 -4.47
CA CYS A 164 -12.62 10.83 -5.34
C CYS A 164 -13.70 10.99 -6.43
N GLY A 165 -14.42 12.12 -6.39
CA GLY A 165 -15.30 12.54 -7.46
C GLY A 165 -14.51 13.32 -8.51
N CYS A 166 -14.42 12.78 -9.71
CA CYS A 166 -14.24 13.51 -10.96
C CYS A 166 -14.83 12.66 -12.11
N GLU A 167 -16.05 12.99 -12.51
CA GLU A 167 -16.53 12.74 -13.87
C GLU A 167 -16.18 13.97 -14.72
N THR A 168 -15.71 13.70 -15.94
CA THR A 168 -15.33 14.59 -17.06
C THR A 168 -14.09 15.48 -16.93
#